data_AF-A0A1X7UDW4-F1
#
_entry.id   AF-A0A1X7UDW4-F1
#
_cell.length_a   1.000
_cell.length_b   1.000
_cell.length_c   1.000
_cell.angle_alpha   90.00
_cell.angle_beta   90.00
_cell.angle_gamma   90.00
#
_symmetry.space_group_name_H-M   'P 1'
#
loop_
_entity.id
_entity.type
_entity.pdbx_description
1 polymer ?
#
loop_
_entity_poly.entity_id
_entity_poly.type
_entity_poly.pdbx_seq_one_letter_code
_entity_poly.pdbx_strand_id
1 'polypeptide(L)'
;MNDPNNLFDRPLPTFDDCSIDISSYNNIVHDIMLGNKEKNLKRQDLAATNKLGVGVFKADEDTSASKKAIEEEKSKEDESKEKNAWRHIPTCDMDWMIISSYGDQFDPSIEVTYKEQQDNDSNRMILARKEMEDMLDVCSKDKGLFLKDVCPDFPGVQFSKEEHMERIKQIMLSSQQEGVLIWYTGHSEKDTGNWCFKDRVISFQDVFGLYMDHMRGKRLTIISDCSYSGNWIKQCAEKLDEIGIPACGHHAREQGILLKIFPSCKANEKATINCFAKEGVFVSDGLRFRCKTMTLGQTSVWGDFRVLCCSSESGPCDISSKWCDRLMAKNQLFKVTGKDRGRPAWHYVLVDEDKLEEFNTLFRDEARPRVDVAEYGKVLKSGWGENPPEDIIDKFSEYFIKY
;
A
#
# COMPACT_ATOMS: atom_id res chain seq x y z
N MET A 1 -55.75 27.57 -3.57
CA MET A 1 -54.71 28.39 -2.90
C MET A 1 -53.76 27.40 -2.28
N ASN A 2 -52.63 27.13 -2.93
CA ASN A 2 -51.60 26.20 -2.46
C ASN A 2 -50.50 27.01 -1.80
N ASP A 3 -50.09 26.59 -0.61
CA ASP A 3 -49.05 27.20 0.20
C ASP A 3 -47.68 27.00 -0.46
N PRO A 4 -46.98 28.07 -0.88
CA PRO A 4 -45.69 27.97 -1.58
C PRO A 4 -44.52 27.56 -0.67
N ASN A 5 -44.73 27.30 0.63
CA ASN A 5 -43.65 27.01 1.58
C ASN A 5 -43.58 25.56 2.11
N ASN A 6 -44.37 24.62 1.58
CA ASN A 6 -44.27 23.22 2.01
C ASN A 6 -43.11 22.50 1.30
N LEU A 7 -41.92 22.51 1.90
CA LEU A 7 -40.68 21.89 1.38
C LEU A 7 -40.68 20.34 1.38
N PHE A 8 -41.72 19.69 1.90
CA PHE A 8 -41.77 18.23 2.07
C PHE A 8 -42.53 17.47 0.95
N ASP A 9 -43.11 18.15 -0.04
CA ASP A 9 -43.90 17.53 -1.11
C ASP A 9 -43.25 17.60 -2.51
N ARG A 10 -41.94 17.85 -2.61
CA ARG A 10 -41.25 17.76 -3.92
C ARG A 10 -40.98 16.29 -4.23
N PRO A 11 -41.53 15.72 -5.32
CA PRO A 11 -41.11 14.40 -5.76
C PRO A 11 -39.60 14.41 -6.02
N LEU A 12 -38.90 13.42 -5.46
CA LEU A 12 -37.48 13.19 -5.76
C LEU A 12 -37.32 13.09 -7.30
N PRO A 13 -36.28 13.71 -7.88
CA PRO A 13 -36.03 13.58 -9.31
C PRO A 13 -35.87 12.09 -9.64
N THR A 14 -36.72 11.60 -10.53
CA THR A 14 -36.65 10.23 -11.06
C THR A 14 -35.35 10.09 -11.86
N PHE A 15 -34.64 8.99 -11.64
CA PHE A 15 -33.31 8.67 -12.19
C PHE A 15 -33.25 8.53 -13.73
N ASP A 16 -34.37 8.67 -14.44
CA ASP A 16 -34.47 8.39 -15.89
C ASP A 16 -33.92 9.49 -16.82
N ASP A 17 -33.56 10.67 -16.32
CA ASP A 17 -33.06 11.77 -17.17
C ASP A 17 -31.53 11.79 -17.37
N CYS A 18 -30.79 10.82 -16.81
CA CYS A 18 -29.35 10.68 -17.00
C CYS A 18 -29.03 9.48 -17.92
N SER A 19 -29.38 9.58 -19.20
CA SER A 19 -28.77 8.73 -20.24
C SER A 19 -27.30 9.12 -20.42
N ILE A 20 -26.46 8.69 -19.47
CA ILE A 20 -25.02 8.93 -19.50
C ILE A 20 -24.42 8.03 -20.57
N ASP A 21 -23.82 8.65 -21.58
CA ASP A 21 -23.19 7.98 -22.71
C ASP A 21 -21.96 7.15 -22.27
N ILE A 22 -22.17 5.84 -22.11
CA ILE A 22 -21.12 4.85 -21.80
C ILE A 22 -20.06 4.80 -22.92
N SER A 23 -20.40 5.21 -24.16
CA SER A 23 -19.47 5.13 -25.30
C SER A 23 -18.26 6.05 -25.14
N SER A 24 -18.42 7.23 -24.52
CA SER A 24 -17.32 8.17 -24.27
C SER A 24 -16.24 7.56 -23.37
N TYR A 25 -16.63 6.83 -22.32
CA TYR A 25 -15.69 6.15 -21.42
C TYR A 25 -14.95 5.00 -22.13
N ASN A 26 -15.69 4.21 -22.91
CA ASN A 26 -15.09 3.13 -23.70
C ASN A 26 -14.06 3.67 -24.71
N ASN A 27 -14.29 4.86 -25.28
CA ASN A 27 -13.34 5.50 -26.17
C ASN A 27 -12.04 5.91 -25.44
N ILE A 28 -12.12 6.51 -24.24
CA ILE A 28 -10.93 6.89 -23.45
C ILE A 28 -10.11 5.64 -23.08
N VAL A 29 -10.78 4.59 -22.56
CA VAL A 29 -10.10 3.34 -22.21
C VAL A 29 -9.49 2.70 -23.45
N HIS A 30 -10.22 2.67 -24.57
CA HIS A 30 -9.74 2.12 -25.83
C HIS A 30 -8.51 2.88 -26.36
N ASP A 31 -8.53 4.22 -26.32
CA ASP A 31 -7.41 5.05 -26.79
C ASP A 31 -6.15 4.87 -25.92
N ILE A 32 -6.32 4.76 -24.60
CA ILE A 32 -5.21 4.46 -23.67
C ILE A 32 -4.65 3.06 -23.96
N MET A 33 -5.53 2.07 -24.15
CA MET A 33 -5.15 0.68 -24.44
C MET A 33 -4.42 0.57 -25.77
N LEU A 34 -4.87 1.26 -26.82
CA LEU A 34 -4.20 1.32 -28.12
C LEU A 34 -2.84 2.01 -28.02
N GLY A 35 -2.78 3.17 -27.36
CA GLY A 35 -1.53 3.90 -27.15
C GLY A 35 -0.48 3.08 -26.39
N ASN A 36 -0.89 2.29 -25.40
CA ASN A 36 0.00 1.37 -24.68
C ASN A 36 0.41 0.16 -25.51
N LYS A 37 -0.49 -0.38 -26.35
CA LYS A 37 -0.17 -1.47 -27.27
C LYS A 37 0.94 -1.05 -28.26
N GLU A 38 0.84 0.15 -28.83
CA GLU A 38 1.88 0.67 -29.74
C GLU A 38 3.24 0.89 -29.03
N LYS A 39 3.22 1.40 -27.79
CA LYS A 39 4.44 1.56 -26.97
C LYS A 39 5.10 0.21 -26.68
N ASN A 40 4.30 -0.83 -26.41
CA ASN A 40 4.79 -2.19 -26.16
C ASN A 40 5.48 -2.80 -27.37
N LEU A 41 4.84 -2.72 -28.54
CA LEU A 41 5.41 -3.20 -29.80
C LEU A 41 6.78 -2.53 -30.09
N LYS A 42 6.84 -1.20 -30.00
CA LYS A 42 8.09 -0.45 -30.27
C LYS A 42 9.25 -0.82 -29.32
N ARG A 43 8.96 -1.18 -28.07
CA ARG A 43 10.01 -1.58 -27.11
C ARG A 43 10.48 -3.01 -27.28
N GLN A 44 9.59 -3.94 -27.63
CA GLN A 44 9.99 -5.31 -27.97
C GLN A 44 10.94 -5.33 -29.16
N ASP A 45 10.69 -4.47 -30.16
CA ASP A 45 11.58 -4.29 -31.32
C ASP A 45 12.94 -3.68 -30.92
N LEU A 46 12.96 -2.70 -29.99
CA LEU A 46 14.20 -2.10 -29.48
C LEU A 46 15.04 -3.06 -28.63
N ALA A 47 14.39 -3.88 -27.80
CA ALA A 47 15.07 -4.89 -26.98
C ALA A 47 15.67 -6.02 -27.84
N ALA A 48 15.02 -6.35 -28.96
CA ALA A 48 15.54 -7.31 -29.94
C ALA A 48 16.75 -6.75 -30.73
N THR A 49 16.75 -5.45 -31.05
CA THR A 49 17.86 -4.80 -31.79
C THR A 49 19.09 -4.55 -30.92
N ASN A 50 18.93 -4.22 -29.63
CA ASN A 50 20.07 -4.04 -28.72
C ASN A 50 20.81 -5.34 -28.37
N LYS A 51 20.23 -6.52 -28.65
CA LYS A 51 20.91 -7.82 -28.52
C LYS A 51 21.89 -8.14 -29.66
N LEU A 52 21.92 -7.34 -30.73
CA LEU A 52 22.70 -7.63 -31.95
C LEU A 52 23.89 -6.67 -32.21
N GLY A 53 24.14 -5.69 -31.33
CA GLY A 53 25.21 -4.70 -31.51
C GLY A 53 26.52 -5.08 -30.82
N VAL A 54 27.37 -5.89 -31.47
CA VAL A 54 28.79 -6.04 -31.10
C VAL A 54 29.64 -5.21 -32.05
N GLY A 55 30.34 -4.20 -31.54
CA GLY A 55 31.14 -3.28 -32.35
C GLY A 55 32.38 -2.72 -31.63
N VAL A 56 33.49 -3.45 -31.77
CA VAL A 56 34.91 -3.04 -31.94
C VAL A 56 35.39 -1.71 -31.32
N PHE A 57 36.31 -1.81 -30.35
CA PHE A 57 37.17 -0.71 -29.90
C PHE A 57 38.61 -0.85 -30.43
N LYS A 58 39.18 0.27 -30.90
CA LYS A 58 40.62 0.45 -31.17
C LYS A 58 41.31 1.03 -29.93
N ALA A 59 42.53 0.56 -29.67
CA ALA A 59 43.45 1.08 -28.67
C ALA A 59 44.31 2.21 -29.23
N ASP A 60 44.69 3.18 -28.37
CA ASP A 60 46.07 3.62 -28.16
C ASP A 60 46.18 4.51 -26.90
N GLU A 61 47.41 4.56 -26.36
CA GLU A 61 48.01 5.02 -25.09
C GLU A 61 47.67 6.49 -24.65
N ASP A 62 47.87 7.03 -23.43
CA ASP A 62 48.76 6.67 -22.32
C ASP A 62 48.43 7.42 -20.99
N THR A 63 48.85 6.82 -19.86
CA THR A 63 49.21 7.36 -18.51
C THR A 63 48.37 8.37 -17.70
N SER A 64 47.30 8.98 -18.19
CA SER A 64 46.24 9.60 -17.33
C SER A 64 45.17 8.58 -16.90
N ALA A 65 45.15 7.45 -17.60
CA ALA A 65 44.14 6.41 -17.48
C ALA A 65 44.20 5.62 -16.17
N SER A 66 45.33 5.55 -15.46
CA SER A 66 45.46 4.67 -14.29
C SER A 66 44.69 5.15 -13.06
N LYS A 67 44.70 6.45 -12.72
CA LYS A 67 43.90 6.97 -11.60
C LYS A 67 42.42 6.98 -11.92
N LYS A 68 42.07 7.33 -13.17
CA LYS A 68 40.69 7.33 -13.64
C LYS A 68 40.12 5.92 -13.76
N ALA A 69 40.92 4.93 -14.16
CA ALA A 69 40.55 3.53 -14.19
C ALA A 69 40.38 2.96 -12.78
N ILE A 70 41.21 3.35 -11.80
CA ILE A 70 41.05 2.92 -10.40
C ILE A 70 39.84 3.59 -9.74
N GLU A 71 39.55 4.86 -10.04
CA GLU A 71 38.31 5.54 -9.58
C GLU A 71 37.06 4.98 -10.27
N GLU A 72 37.14 4.64 -11.57
CA GLU A 72 36.06 3.96 -12.30
C GLU A 72 35.88 2.51 -11.87
N GLU A 73 36.95 1.79 -11.51
CA GLU A 73 36.85 0.44 -10.95
C GLU A 73 36.31 0.48 -9.53
N LYS A 74 36.74 1.42 -8.69
CA LYS A 74 36.13 1.63 -7.36
C LYS A 74 34.67 2.07 -7.45
N SER A 75 34.30 2.96 -8.37
CA SER A 75 32.90 3.36 -8.55
C SER A 75 32.06 2.23 -9.12
N LYS A 76 32.61 1.39 -10.01
CA LYS A 76 31.95 0.17 -10.49
C LYS A 76 31.85 -0.89 -9.39
N GLU A 77 32.85 -1.01 -8.53
CA GLU A 77 32.86 -1.95 -7.42
C GLU A 77 31.86 -1.51 -6.33
N ASP A 78 31.79 -0.21 -6.01
CA ASP A 78 30.83 0.39 -5.09
C ASP A 78 29.40 0.33 -5.66
N GLU A 79 29.18 0.64 -6.94
CA GLU A 79 27.89 0.40 -7.60
C GLU A 79 27.52 -1.09 -7.63
N SER A 80 28.50 -1.99 -7.78
CA SER A 80 28.23 -3.44 -7.75
C SER A 80 27.88 -3.91 -6.34
N LYS A 81 28.51 -3.35 -5.30
CA LYS A 81 28.20 -3.64 -3.90
C LYS A 81 26.83 -3.09 -3.52
N GLU A 82 26.46 -1.92 -4.01
CA GLU A 82 25.14 -1.31 -3.80
C GLU A 82 24.02 -2.07 -4.54
N LYS A 83 24.28 -2.54 -5.78
CA LYS A 83 23.36 -3.41 -6.54
C LYS A 83 23.23 -4.81 -5.95
N ASN A 84 24.26 -5.31 -5.26
CA ASN A 84 24.28 -6.62 -4.60
C ASN A 84 23.85 -6.55 -3.12
N ALA A 85 23.58 -5.37 -2.58
CA ALA A 85 23.02 -5.25 -1.25
C ALA A 85 21.59 -5.80 -1.28
N TRP A 86 21.28 -6.72 -0.38
CA TRP A 86 19.93 -7.26 -0.23
C TRP A 86 18.88 -6.15 -0.03
N ARG A 87 19.27 -4.98 0.47
CA ARG A 87 18.40 -3.81 0.68
C ARG A 87 17.98 -3.15 -0.63
N HIS A 88 18.76 -3.34 -1.70
CA HIS A 88 18.43 -2.84 -3.02
C HIS A 88 17.38 -3.73 -3.67
N ILE A 89 16.15 -3.23 -3.74
CA ILE A 89 15.09 -3.85 -4.55
C ILE A 89 15.03 -3.02 -5.84
N PRO A 90 15.56 -3.53 -6.98
CA PRO A 90 15.59 -2.76 -8.21
C PRO A 90 14.16 -2.41 -8.63
N THR A 91 13.96 -1.28 -9.28
CA THR A 91 12.68 -1.00 -9.95
C THR A 91 12.43 -2.09 -11.01
N CYS A 92 11.16 -2.44 -11.23
CA CYS A 92 10.81 -3.38 -12.28
C CYS A 92 9.57 -2.89 -13.01
N ASP A 93 9.47 -3.36 -14.25
CA ASP A 93 8.27 -3.26 -15.05
C ASP A 93 7.14 -4.07 -14.40
N MET A 94 5.90 -3.57 -14.48
CA MET A 94 4.72 -4.21 -13.92
C MET A 94 3.53 -4.10 -14.87
N ASP A 95 2.82 -5.22 -15.00
CA ASP A 95 1.48 -5.19 -15.58
C ASP A 95 0.51 -4.65 -14.54
N TRP A 96 -0.49 -3.86 -14.95
CA TRP A 96 -1.43 -3.30 -13.98
C TRP A 96 -2.87 -3.30 -14.47
N MET A 97 -3.79 -3.30 -13.51
CA MET A 97 -5.22 -3.17 -13.74
C MET A 97 -5.87 -2.17 -12.78
N ILE A 98 -6.99 -1.62 -13.21
CA ILE A 98 -7.92 -0.85 -12.37
C ILE A 98 -9.16 -1.69 -12.12
N ILE A 99 -9.62 -1.70 -10.88
CA ILE A 99 -10.94 -2.16 -10.49
C ILE A 99 -11.65 -1.00 -9.81
N SER A 100 -12.81 -0.60 -10.31
CA SER A 100 -13.67 0.30 -9.56
C SER A 100 -14.86 -0.43 -8.94
N SER A 101 -15.47 0.17 -7.92
CA SER A 101 -16.77 -0.24 -7.39
C SER A 101 -17.55 0.93 -6.79
N TYR A 102 -18.41 1.52 -7.62
CA TYR A 102 -19.32 2.60 -7.26
C TYR A 102 -20.78 2.26 -7.58
N GLY A 103 -21.09 0.98 -7.76
CA GLY A 103 -22.45 0.50 -7.87
C GLY A 103 -23.31 0.87 -6.67
N ASP A 104 -24.62 0.72 -6.81
CA ASP A 104 -25.63 1.08 -5.81
C ASP A 104 -26.51 -0.10 -5.37
N GLN A 105 -26.42 -1.23 -6.07
CA GLN A 105 -27.11 -2.46 -5.69
C GLN A 105 -26.13 -3.38 -4.98
N PHE A 106 -26.28 -3.50 -3.66
CA PHE A 106 -25.48 -4.39 -2.82
C PHE A 106 -26.38 -5.40 -2.13
N ASP A 107 -25.86 -6.61 -1.91
CA ASP A 107 -26.51 -7.59 -1.06
C ASP A 107 -26.75 -6.97 0.34
N PRO A 108 -27.98 -7.05 0.90
CA PRO A 108 -28.30 -6.45 2.19
C PRO A 108 -27.44 -6.93 3.37
N SER A 109 -26.75 -8.06 3.23
CA SER A 109 -25.82 -8.56 4.25
C SER A 109 -24.49 -7.79 4.31
N ILE A 110 -24.18 -6.98 3.30
CA ILE A 110 -22.94 -6.20 3.22
C ILE A 110 -23.15 -4.84 3.88
N GLU A 111 -22.43 -4.56 4.96
CA GLU A 111 -22.42 -3.22 5.57
C GLU A 111 -21.49 -2.29 4.78
N VAL A 112 -22.03 -1.69 3.72
CA VAL A 112 -21.26 -0.84 2.81
C VAL A 112 -20.97 0.54 3.41
N THR A 113 -19.70 0.92 3.38
CA THR A 113 -19.24 2.29 3.60
C THR A 113 -18.88 2.96 2.29
N TYR A 114 -19.68 3.97 1.95
CA TYR A 114 -19.44 4.83 0.80
C TYR A 114 -18.25 5.74 1.04
N LYS A 115 -17.50 6.05 -0.04
CA LYS A 115 -16.50 7.12 0.02
C LYS A 115 -17.20 8.46 0.23
N GLU A 116 -16.60 9.30 1.05
CA GLU A 116 -17.11 10.62 1.34
C GLU A 116 -17.03 11.52 0.10
N GLN A 117 -17.98 12.44 -0.02
CA GLN A 117 -18.07 13.40 -1.10
C GLN A 117 -17.80 14.79 -0.55
N GLN A 118 -17.04 15.58 -1.29
CA GLN A 118 -16.64 16.93 -0.88
C GLN A 118 -17.75 17.96 -1.13
N ASP A 119 -18.60 17.71 -2.13
CA ASP A 119 -19.57 18.66 -2.64
C ASP A 119 -20.92 17.96 -2.82
N ASN A 120 -21.96 18.44 -2.14
CA ASN A 120 -23.29 17.81 -2.15
C ASN A 120 -23.98 17.94 -3.53
N ASP A 121 -23.54 18.88 -4.36
CA ASP A 121 -24.15 19.18 -5.66
C ASP A 121 -23.56 18.35 -6.82
N SER A 122 -22.42 17.70 -6.61
CA SER A 122 -21.76 16.92 -7.66
C SER A 122 -22.29 15.49 -7.72
N ASN A 123 -22.77 15.07 -8.90
CA ASN A 123 -23.19 13.70 -9.13
C ASN A 123 -22.04 12.72 -8.83
N ARG A 124 -22.28 11.76 -7.92
CA ARG A 124 -21.31 10.75 -7.47
C ARG A 124 -20.64 10.02 -8.64
N MET A 125 -21.41 9.71 -9.69
CA MET A 125 -20.88 9.01 -10.86
C MET A 125 -19.87 9.85 -11.63
N ILE A 126 -20.06 11.16 -11.69
CA ILE A 126 -19.11 12.07 -12.34
C ILE A 126 -17.79 12.09 -11.56
N LEU A 127 -17.87 12.16 -10.23
CA LEU A 127 -16.69 12.15 -9.37
C LEU A 127 -15.95 10.80 -9.44
N ALA A 128 -16.68 9.68 -9.45
CA ALA A 128 -16.14 8.34 -9.57
C ALA A 128 -15.42 8.12 -10.92
N ARG A 129 -16.03 8.57 -12.03
CA ARG A 129 -15.39 8.54 -13.35
C ARG A 129 -14.12 9.38 -13.37
N LYS A 130 -14.20 10.60 -12.83
CA LYS A 130 -13.04 11.49 -12.74
C LYS A 130 -11.90 10.89 -11.91
N GLU A 131 -12.21 10.20 -10.82
CA GLU A 131 -11.22 9.48 -10.02
C GLU A 131 -10.50 8.40 -10.86
N MET A 132 -11.24 7.60 -11.64
CA MET A 132 -10.61 6.62 -12.56
C MET A 132 -9.77 7.29 -13.65
N GLU A 133 -10.22 8.41 -14.21
CA GLU A 133 -9.46 9.18 -15.21
C GLU A 133 -8.15 9.73 -14.60
N ASP A 134 -8.21 10.29 -13.39
CA ASP A 134 -7.04 10.79 -12.67
C ASP A 134 -6.05 9.64 -12.35
N MET A 135 -6.56 8.45 -12.00
CA MET A 135 -5.73 7.25 -11.82
C MET A 135 -5.02 6.81 -13.11
N LEU A 136 -5.77 6.78 -14.24
CA LEU A 136 -5.23 6.45 -15.56
C LEU A 136 -4.15 7.45 -15.98
N ASP A 137 -4.40 8.75 -15.81
CA ASP A 137 -3.44 9.81 -16.11
C ASP A 137 -2.15 9.64 -15.29
N VAL A 138 -2.27 9.43 -13.98
CA VAL A 138 -1.12 9.21 -13.09
C VAL A 138 -0.31 8.00 -13.53
N CYS A 139 -0.93 6.84 -13.74
CA CYS A 139 -0.20 5.64 -14.15
C CYS A 139 0.38 5.73 -15.56
N SER A 140 -0.25 6.48 -16.48
CA SER A 140 0.26 6.66 -17.85
C SER A 140 1.60 7.38 -17.93
N LYS A 141 1.93 8.16 -16.88
CA LYS A 141 3.19 8.90 -16.74
C LYS A 141 4.35 7.98 -16.33
N ASP A 142 4.05 6.83 -15.72
CA ASP A 142 5.07 5.84 -15.36
C ASP A 142 5.41 4.95 -16.57
N LYS A 143 6.68 4.98 -16.97
CA LYS A 143 7.19 4.19 -18.11
C LYS A 143 7.30 2.70 -17.82
N GLY A 144 7.26 2.27 -16.57
CA GLY A 144 7.34 0.88 -16.14
C GLY A 144 5.98 0.23 -15.89
N LEU A 145 4.86 0.94 -16.13
CA LEU A 145 3.52 0.39 -15.95
C LEU A 145 2.84 0.09 -17.29
N PHE A 146 2.32 -1.13 -17.43
CA PHE A 146 1.64 -1.61 -18.63
C PHE A 146 0.18 -1.96 -18.33
N LEU A 147 -0.75 -1.13 -18.80
CA LEU A 147 -2.17 -1.35 -18.53
C LEU A 147 -2.64 -2.62 -19.24
N LYS A 148 -3.30 -3.51 -18.49
CA LYS A 148 -3.87 -4.77 -18.99
C LYS A 148 -5.37 -4.83 -18.94
N ASP A 149 -5.99 -4.23 -17.93
CA ASP A 149 -7.45 -4.26 -17.78
C ASP A 149 -7.95 -3.04 -17.00
N VAL A 150 -9.18 -2.65 -17.31
CA VAL A 150 -9.95 -1.63 -16.59
C VAL A 150 -11.33 -2.20 -16.36
N CYS A 151 -11.71 -2.34 -15.09
CA CYS A 151 -12.97 -2.96 -14.67
C CYS A 151 -13.87 -1.90 -14.06
N PRO A 152 -14.60 -1.11 -14.88
CA PRO A 152 -15.52 -0.11 -14.38
C PRO A 152 -16.75 -0.78 -13.77
N ASP A 153 -17.01 -0.57 -12.48
CA ASP A 153 -18.23 -1.05 -11.83
C ASP A 153 -19.03 0.16 -11.31
N PHE A 154 -20.17 0.41 -11.96
CA PHE A 154 -21.01 1.59 -11.80
C PHE A 154 -22.49 1.18 -11.77
N PRO A 155 -23.41 2.06 -11.33
CA PRO A 155 -24.84 1.80 -11.44
C PRO A 155 -25.22 1.42 -12.89
N GLY A 156 -25.92 0.30 -13.05
CA GLY A 156 -26.29 -0.27 -14.35
C GLY A 156 -25.21 -1.14 -15.03
N VAL A 157 -23.96 -1.09 -14.57
CA VAL A 157 -22.84 -1.92 -15.06
C VAL A 157 -22.08 -2.46 -13.84
N GLN A 158 -22.68 -3.40 -13.12
CA GLN A 158 -22.09 -4.02 -11.92
C GLN A 158 -21.72 -5.49 -12.17
N PHE A 159 -20.53 -5.86 -11.74
CA PHE A 159 -20.03 -7.23 -11.81
C PHE A 159 -20.11 -7.92 -10.45
N SER A 160 -20.16 -9.25 -10.48
CA SER A 160 -20.08 -10.10 -9.29
C SER A 160 -18.67 -10.11 -8.71
N LYS A 161 -18.56 -10.51 -7.43
CA LYS A 161 -17.28 -10.87 -6.82
C LYS A 161 -16.51 -11.86 -7.70
N GLU A 162 -17.17 -12.91 -8.17
CA GLU A 162 -16.54 -13.99 -8.95
C GLU A 162 -15.95 -13.48 -10.27
N GLU A 163 -16.65 -12.58 -10.97
CA GLU A 163 -16.15 -11.95 -12.19
C GLU A 163 -14.89 -11.12 -11.94
N HIS A 164 -14.86 -10.31 -10.88
CA HIS A 164 -13.69 -9.53 -10.50
C HIS A 164 -12.52 -10.42 -10.05
N MET A 165 -12.80 -11.47 -9.27
CA MET A 165 -11.79 -12.45 -8.84
C MET A 165 -11.14 -13.18 -10.02
N GLU A 166 -11.94 -13.56 -11.03
CA GLU A 166 -11.40 -14.18 -12.24
C GLU A 166 -10.50 -13.21 -13.01
N ARG A 167 -10.85 -11.93 -13.12
CA ARG A 167 -9.98 -10.92 -13.77
C ARG A 167 -8.67 -10.71 -13.00
N ILE A 168 -8.72 -10.62 -11.68
CA ILE A 168 -7.53 -10.54 -10.82
C ILE A 168 -6.63 -11.76 -11.06
N LYS A 169 -7.22 -12.95 -11.07
CA LYS A 169 -6.50 -14.19 -11.37
C LYS A 169 -5.88 -14.19 -12.77
N GLN A 170 -6.62 -13.72 -13.77
CA GLN A 170 -6.13 -13.67 -15.15
C GLN A 170 -4.94 -12.73 -15.32
N ILE A 171 -4.92 -11.53 -14.71
CA ILE A 171 -3.73 -10.67 -14.78
C ILE A 171 -2.53 -11.32 -14.07
N MET A 172 -2.75 -12.02 -12.95
CA MET A 172 -1.69 -12.73 -12.23
C MET A 172 -1.10 -13.87 -13.07
N LEU A 173 -1.93 -14.64 -13.78
CA LEU A 173 -1.49 -15.75 -14.63
C LEU A 173 -0.83 -15.29 -15.94
N SER A 174 -1.38 -14.26 -16.57
CA SER A 174 -0.95 -13.79 -17.89
C SER A 174 0.19 -12.77 -17.85
N SER A 175 0.51 -12.21 -16.67
CA SER A 175 1.55 -11.19 -16.53
C SER A 175 2.90 -11.68 -17.04
N GLN A 176 3.43 -10.94 -18.01
CA GLN A 176 4.75 -11.18 -18.60
C GLN A 176 5.85 -10.42 -17.86
N GLN A 177 5.47 -9.57 -16.91
CA GLN A 177 6.37 -8.72 -16.16
C GLN A 177 6.78 -9.37 -14.83
N GLU A 178 7.76 -8.75 -14.18
CA GLU A 178 8.28 -9.15 -12.86
C GLU A 178 7.29 -8.86 -11.71
N GLY A 179 6.20 -8.15 -12.00
CA GLY A 179 5.16 -7.89 -11.03
C GLY A 179 3.82 -7.48 -11.61
N VAL A 180 2.83 -7.44 -10.72
CA VAL A 180 1.48 -6.95 -10.98
C VAL A 180 1.14 -5.82 -10.01
N LEU A 181 0.48 -4.78 -10.52
CA LEU A 181 -0.14 -3.73 -9.72
C LEU A 181 -1.66 -3.79 -9.87
N ILE A 182 -2.38 -3.89 -8.76
CA ILE A 182 -3.84 -3.83 -8.73
C ILE A 182 -4.21 -2.52 -8.04
N TRP A 183 -4.93 -1.65 -8.74
CA TRP A 183 -5.47 -0.42 -8.17
C TRP A 183 -6.99 -0.54 -8.05
N TYR A 184 -7.46 -0.73 -6.83
CA TYR A 184 -8.87 -0.68 -6.49
C TYR A 184 -9.29 0.73 -6.05
N THR A 185 -10.45 1.20 -6.50
CA THR A 185 -11.10 2.39 -5.95
C THR A 185 -12.60 2.20 -5.85
N GLY A 186 -13.22 2.57 -4.73
CA GLY A 186 -14.65 2.34 -4.57
C GLY A 186 -15.11 2.23 -3.14
N HIS A 187 -16.25 1.56 -2.95
CA HIS A 187 -16.85 1.35 -1.64
C HIS A 187 -16.17 0.21 -0.88
N SER A 188 -16.21 0.27 0.44
CA SER A 188 -15.63 -0.80 1.28
C SER A 188 -16.66 -1.35 2.23
N GLU A 189 -16.43 -2.56 2.70
CA GLU A 189 -17.14 -3.08 3.85
C GLU A 189 -16.63 -2.33 5.09
N LYS A 190 -17.58 -1.98 5.96
CA LYS A 190 -17.32 -1.19 7.16
C LYS A 190 -16.32 -1.91 8.07
N ASP A 191 -15.37 -1.14 8.60
CA ASP A 191 -14.36 -1.59 9.57
C ASP A 191 -13.39 -2.70 9.06
N THR A 192 -13.53 -3.19 7.83
CA THR A 192 -12.64 -4.22 7.25
C THR A 192 -11.76 -3.71 6.11
N GLY A 193 -12.26 -2.73 5.35
CA GLY A 193 -11.60 -2.26 4.12
C GLY A 193 -11.72 -3.23 2.95
N ASN A 194 -12.54 -4.28 3.07
CA ASN A 194 -12.79 -5.23 1.97
C ASN A 194 -13.56 -4.54 0.84
N TRP A 195 -13.28 -4.94 -0.40
CA TRP A 195 -13.84 -4.31 -1.59
C TRP A 195 -15.28 -4.79 -1.82
N CYS A 196 -16.25 -3.89 -1.77
CA CYS A 196 -17.65 -4.24 -1.94
C CYS A 196 -18.02 -4.40 -3.41
N PHE A 197 -18.73 -5.47 -3.76
CA PHE A 197 -19.38 -5.66 -5.04
C PHE A 197 -20.83 -6.04 -4.82
N LYS A 198 -21.61 -6.14 -5.90
CA LYS A 198 -23.07 -6.22 -5.82
C LYS A 198 -23.59 -7.39 -4.98
N ASP A 199 -22.86 -8.50 -4.94
CA ASP A 199 -23.26 -9.75 -4.31
C ASP A 199 -22.42 -10.10 -3.08
N ARG A 200 -21.13 -9.75 -3.07
CA ARG A 200 -20.18 -10.09 -1.99
C ARG A 200 -19.02 -9.09 -1.91
N VAL A 201 -18.12 -9.35 -0.96
CA VAL A 201 -16.87 -8.59 -0.78
C VAL A 201 -15.65 -9.39 -1.24
N ILE A 202 -14.66 -8.72 -1.81
CA ILE A 202 -13.29 -9.26 -1.97
C ILE A 202 -12.47 -8.82 -0.75
N SER A 203 -12.01 -9.81 0.01
CA SER A 203 -11.15 -9.61 1.19
C SER A 203 -9.67 -9.59 0.82
N PHE A 204 -8.83 -9.16 1.76
CA PHE A 204 -7.38 -9.32 1.63
C PHE A 204 -7.00 -10.80 1.41
N GLN A 205 -7.63 -11.72 2.14
CA GLN A 205 -7.33 -13.16 2.06
C GLN A 205 -7.67 -13.73 0.68
N ASP A 206 -8.73 -13.25 0.04
CA ASP A 206 -9.06 -13.64 -1.34
C ASP A 206 -7.91 -13.29 -2.31
N VAL A 207 -7.43 -12.04 -2.27
CA VAL A 207 -6.34 -11.57 -3.14
C VAL A 207 -5.00 -12.22 -2.76
N PHE A 208 -4.72 -12.37 -1.47
CA PHE A 208 -3.51 -13.01 -0.97
C PHE A 208 -3.46 -14.49 -1.32
N GLY A 209 -4.59 -15.20 -1.30
CA GLY A 209 -4.70 -16.58 -1.76
C GLY A 209 -4.28 -16.72 -3.23
N LEU A 210 -4.88 -15.92 -4.12
CA LEU A 210 -4.50 -15.89 -5.53
C LEU A 210 -3.01 -15.54 -5.73
N TYR A 211 -2.50 -14.61 -4.93
CA TYR A 211 -1.08 -14.25 -4.96
C TYR A 211 -0.19 -15.45 -4.62
N MET A 212 -0.48 -16.16 -3.53
CA MET A 212 0.29 -17.31 -3.09
C MET A 212 0.23 -18.48 -4.08
N ASP A 213 -0.91 -18.66 -4.75
CA ASP A 213 -1.13 -19.75 -5.70
C ASP A 213 -0.51 -19.50 -7.08
N HIS A 214 -0.42 -18.24 -7.52
CA HIS A 214 -0.10 -17.91 -8.92
C HIS A 214 1.06 -16.94 -9.13
N MET A 215 1.42 -16.17 -8.10
CA MET A 215 2.38 -15.06 -8.20
C MET A 215 3.47 -15.11 -7.13
N ARG A 216 3.56 -16.19 -6.34
CA ARG A 216 4.63 -16.36 -5.36
C ARG A 216 6.01 -16.28 -6.05
N GLY A 217 6.88 -15.46 -5.50
CA GLY A 217 8.19 -15.12 -6.08
C GLY A 217 8.18 -13.94 -7.04
N LYS A 218 7.00 -13.46 -7.47
CA LYS A 218 6.80 -12.22 -8.24
C LYS A 218 6.24 -11.12 -7.36
N ARG A 219 6.40 -9.86 -7.80
CA ARG A 219 5.95 -8.69 -7.05
C ARG A 219 4.44 -8.49 -7.20
N LEU A 220 3.78 -8.20 -6.09
CA LEU A 220 2.41 -7.72 -6.08
C LEU A 220 2.35 -6.38 -5.35
N THR A 221 1.80 -5.37 -6.03
CA THR A 221 1.47 -4.08 -5.42
C THR A 221 -0.04 -3.90 -5.43
N ILE A 222 -0.61 -3.69 -4.26
CA ILE A 222 -2.03 -3.40 -4.11
C ILE A 222 -2.17 -1.93 -3.72
N ILE A 223 -2.94 -1.17 -4.48
CA ILE A 223 -3.42 0.15 -4.08
C ILE A 223 -4.90 -0.02 -3.75
N SER A 224 -5.25 0.18 -2.49
CA SER A 224 -6.63 0.03 -2.00
C SER A 224 -7.17 1.41 -1.65
N ASP A 225 -7.86 2.04 -2.60
CA ASP A 225 -8.41 3.37 -2.46
C ASP A 225 -9.89 3.38 -2.05
N CYS A 226 -10.11 2.99 -0.79
CA CYS A 226 -11.43 2.93 -0.17
C CYS A 226 -11.33 3.16 1.36
N SER A 227 -12.48 3.35 2.01
CA SER A 227 -12.57 3.50 3.46
C SER A 227 -11.99 2.28 4.17
N TYR A 228 -11.40 2.49 5.35
CA TYR A 228 -10.83 1.43 6.20
C TYR A 228 -9.74 0.57 5.54
N SER A 229 -9.21 0.98 4.38
CA SER A 229 -8.24 0.21 3.60
C SER A 229 -6.94 -0.07 4.37
N GLY A 230 -6.62 0.73 5.39
CA GLY A 230 -5.48 0.50 6.28
C GLY A 230 -5.50 -0.87 6.97
N ASN A 231 -6.67 -1.49 7.13
CA ASN A 231 -6.80 -2.82 7.70
C ASN A 231 -6.07 -3.90 6.89
N TRP A 232 -5.88 -3.73 5.58
CA TRP A 232 -5.18 -4.73 4.76
C TRP A 232 -3.70 -4.85 5.13
N ILE A 233 -3.07 -3.80 5.67
CA ILE A 233 -1.71 -3.89 6.22
C ILE A 233 -1.70 -4.77 7.48
N LYS A 234 -2.67 -4.58 8.38
CA LYS A 234 -2.82 -5.39 9.60
C LYS A 234 -3.07 -6.86 9.25
N GLN A 235 -4.01 -7.12 8.35
CA GLN A 235 -4.34 -8.48 7.90
C GLN A 235 -3.15 -9.16 7.21
N CYS A 236 -2.35 -8.43 6.43
CA CYS A 236 -1.11 -8.98 5.88
C CYS A 236 -0.10 -9.32 6.97
N ALA A 237 0.09 -8.46 7.96
CA ALA A 237 0.98 -8.73 9.09
C ALA A 237 0.56 -9.99 9.85
N GLU A 238 -0.72 -10.11 10.19
CA GLU A 238 -1.31 -11.27 10.86
C GLU A 238 -1.11 -12.54 10.03
N LYS A 239 -1.30 -12.46 8.72
CA LYS A 239 -1.13 -13.61 7.84
C LYS A 239 0.33 -14.08 7.77
N LEU A 240 1.29 -13.16 7.74
CA LEU A 240 2.72 -13.50 7.78
C LEU A 240 3.13 -14.13 9.12
N ASP A 241 2.55 -13.65 10.22
CA ASP A 241 2.76 -14.24 11.54
C ASP A 241 2.13 -15.64 11.66
N GLU A 242 0.95 -15.86 11.08
CA GLU A 242 0.27 -17.15 11.03
C GLU A 242 1.13 -18.21 10.32
N ILE A 243 1.76 -17.85 9.21
CA ILE A 243 2.66 -18.74 8.44
C ILE A 243 4.08 -18.78 9.00
N GLY A 244 4.34 -18.12 10.13
CA GLY A 244 5.61 -18.20 10.86
C GLY A 244 6.77 -17.46 10.19
N ILE A 245 6.50 -16.43 9.38
CA ILE A 245 7.55 -15.61 8.76
C ILE A 245 7.94 -14.48 9.71
N PRO A 246 9.21 -14.42 10.16
CA PRO A 246 9.66 -13.32 11.01
C PRO A 246 9.54 -11.95 10.32
N ALA A 247 9.41 -10.89 11.14
CA ALA A 247 9.18 -9.50 10.74
C ALA A 247 10.38 -8.82 10.07
N CYS A 248 10.87 -9.42 9.00
CA CYS A 248 11.97 -8.93 8.20
C CYS A 248 11.72 -9.21 6.72
N GLY A 249 12.04 -8.21 5.90
CA GLY A 249 11.99 -8.35 4.45
C GLY A 249 12.88 -9.47 3.90
N HIS A 250 13.93 -9.90 4.61
CA HIS A 250 14.70 -11.09 4.22
C HIS A 250 13.85 -12.35 4.23
N HIS A 251 13.29 -12.71 5.38
CA HIS A 251 12.51 -13.93 5.54
C HIS A 251 11.27 -13.93 4.64
N ALA A 252 10.59 -12.79 4.49
CA ALA A 252 9.49 -12.68 3.54
C ALA A 252 9.93 -13.02 2.10
N ARG A 253 11.07 -12.47 1.65
CA ARG A 253 11.60 -12.70 0.31
C ARG A 253 12.14 -14.11 0.08
N GLU A 254 12.78 -14.71 1.08
CA GLU A 254 13.20 -16.12 1.04
C GLU A 254 11.99 -17.04 0.85
N GLN A 255 10.85 -16.66 1.42
CA GLN A 255 9.57 -17.34 1.20
C GLN A 255 8.85 -16.91 -0.08
N GLY A 256 9.47 -16.10 -0.94
CA GLY A 256 8.88 -15.63 -2.20
C GLY A 256 7.76 -14.61 -2.02
N ILE A 257 7.66 -13.95 -0.87
CA ILE A 257 6.63 -12.94 -0.60
C ILE A 257 7.18 -11.56 -0.94
N LEU A 258 6.70 -11.02 -2.05
CA LEU A 258 7.09 -9.73 -2.62
C LEU A 258 5.91 -8.75 -2.67
N LEU A 259 5.27 -8.51 -1.52
CA LEU A 259 4.00 -7.79 -1.42
C LEU A 259 4.18 -6.34 -0.92
N LYS A 260 3.47 -5.42 -1.56
CA LYS A 260 3.25 -4.03 -1.15
C LYS A 260 1.77 -3.72 -1.08
N ILE A 261 1.38 -2.95 -0.08
CA ILE A 261 0.01 -2.48 0.09
C ILE A 261 0.05 -0.97 0.34
N PHE A 262 -0.72 -0.21 -0.44
CA PHE A 262 -0.90 1.23 -0.34
C PHE A 262 -2.38 1.56 -0.10
N PRO A 263 -2.81 1.59 1.16
CA PRO A 263 -4.12 2.09 1.53
C PRO A 263 -4.26 3.61 1.36
N SER A 264 -5.42 4.08 0.94
CA SER A 264 -5.71 5.52 0.85
C SER A 264 -5.98 6.18 2.20
N CYS A 265 -6.33 5.40 3.23
CA CYS A 265 -6.61 5.89 4.59
C CYS A 265 -6.16 4.89 5.67
N LYS A 266 -6.17 5.32 6.94
CA LYS A 266 -5.91 4.40 8.08
C LYS A 266 -7.04 3.40 8.28
N ALA A 267 -6.78 2.38 9.11
CA ALA A 267 -7.71 1.30 9.43
C ALA A 267 -9.05 1.77 10.03
N ASN A 268 -9.08 2.95 10.63
CA ASN A 268 -10.24 3.55 11.30
C ASN A 268 -10.74 4.84 10.62
N GLU A 269 -10.26 5.14 9.42
CA GLU A 269 -10.61 6.35 8.67
C GLU A 269 -11.48 6.00 7.46
N LYS A 270 -12.33 6.96 7.06
CA LYS A 270 -13.05 6.89 5.80
C LYS A 270 -12.24 7.53 4.69
N ALA A 271 -12.45 7.05 3.47
CA ALA A 271 -11.82 7.63 2.30
C ALA A 271 -12.73 8.63 1.60
N THR A 272 -12.14 9.64 0.98
CA THR A 272 -12.85 10.67 0.22
C THR A 272 -12.61 10.48 -1.29
N ILE A 273 -13.67 10.65 -2.09
CA ILE A 273 -13.57 10.50 -3.55
C ILE A 273 -12.56 11.49 -4.13
N ASN A 274 -11.71 10.97 -5.01
CA ASN A 274 -10.69 11.66 -5.80
C ASN A 274 -9.61 12.39 -4.97
N CYS A 275 -9.50 12.08 -3.68
CA CYS A 275 -8.49 12.70 -2.84
C CYS A 275 -7.15 11.97 -2.97
N PHE A 276 -7.17 10.63 -2.96
CA PHE A 276 -5.94 9.83 -2.96
C PHE A 276 -5.19 9.90 -4.29
N ALA A 277 -5.87 9.76 -5.43
CA ALA A 277 -5.25 9.84 -6.75
C ALA A 277 -4.52 11.17 -6.98
N LYS A 278 -5.07 12.29 -6.48
CA LYS A 278 -4.49 13.63 -6.67
C LYS A 278 -3.34 13.95 -5.72
N GLU A 279 -3.45 13.52 -4.48
CA GLU A 279 -2.56 13.99 -3.42
C GLU A 279 -1.64 12.91 -2.86
N GLY A 280 -2.09 11.66 -2.88
CA GLY A 280 -1.40 10.51 -2.32
C GLY A 280 -0.44 9.84 -3.29
N VAL A 281 -0.62 10.04 -4.60
CA VAL A 281 0.17 9.39 -5.65
C VAL A 281 0.85 10.44 -6.51
N PHE A 282 2.11 10.20 -6.84
CA PHE A 282 2.88 11.05 -7.76
C PHE A 282 3.89 10.22 -8.56
N VAL A 283 4.30 10.72 -9.71
CA VAL A 283 5.32 10.08 -10.56
C VAL A 283 6.56 10.95 -10.58
N SER A 284 7.72 10.36 -10.27
CA SER A 284 9.04 10.97 -10.50
C SER A 284 9.89 10.03 -11.34
N ASP A 285 10.42 8.98 -10.71
CA ASP A 285 11.18 7.88 -11.32
C ASP A 285 10.43 6.56 -11.08
N GLY A 286 9.18 6.57 -11.53
CA GLY A 286 8.17 5.56 -11.24
C GLY A 286 7.11 6.04 -10.23
N LEU A 287 6.11 5.20 -10.02
CA LEU A 287 5.00 5.46 -9.11
C LEU A 287 5.48 5.54 -7.66
N ARG A 288 5.23 6.68 -7.03
CA ARG A 288 5.55 6.98 -5.63
C ARG A 288 4.30 7.35 -4.87
N PHE A 289 4.33 7.07 -3.57
CA PHE A 289 3.22 7.32 -2.67
C PHE A 289 3.69 8.24 -1.53
N ARG A 290 2.84 9.17 -1.12
CA ARG A 290 3.07 9.99 0.06
C ARG A 290 2.29 9.42 1.21
N CYS A 291 2.94 9.28 2.36
CA CYS A 291 2.26 9.09 3.64
C CYS A 291 2.01 10.47 4.21
N LYS A 292 0.79 10.96 4.04
CA LYS A 292 0.42 12.26 4.58
C LYS A 292 -1.07 12.28 4.87
N THR A 293 -1.44 13.14 5.79
CA THR A 293 -2.81 13.60 5.90
C THR A 293 -3.11 14.47 4.68
N MET A 294 -4.13 14.07 3.91
CA MET A 294 -4.61 14.78 2.74
C MET A 294 -5.44 16.00 3.16
N THR A 295 -5.74 16.89 2.23
CA THR A 295 -6.53 18.10 2.54
C THR A 295 -7.90 17.81 3.17
N LEU A 296 -8.45 16.62 2.92
CA LEU A 296 -9.75 16.18 3.42
C LEU A 296 -9.67 15.29 4.68
N GLY A 297 -8.52 15.27 5.35
CA GLY A 297 -8.37 14.64 6.66
C GLY A 297 -8.00 13.15 6.63
N GLN A 298 -8.32 12.42 5.55
CA GLN A 298 -7.83 11.04 5.39
C GLN A 298 -6.29 11.01 5.38
N THR A 299 -5.69 10.02 6.02
CA THR A 299 -4.23 9.84 6.09
C THR A 299 -3.83 8.56 5.38
N SER A 300 -3.12 8.70 4.26
CA SER A 300 -2.59 7.55 3.55
C SER A 300 -1.49 6.85 4.34
N VAL A 301 -1.44 5.53 4.19
CA VAL A 301 -0.43 4.68 4.82
C VAL A 301 0.12 3.69 3.78
N TRP A 302 1.12 2.92 4.15
CA TRP A 302 1.68 1.86 3.30
C TRP A 302 2.32 0.78 4.14
N GLY A 303 2.36 -0.43 3.58
CA GLY A 303 3.14 -1.55 4.10
C GLY A 303 3.94 -2.16 2.96
N ASP A 304 5.27 -2.12 3.05
CA ASP A 304 6.16 -2.86 2.16
C ASP A 304 6.79 -4.03 2.94
N PHE A 305 6.22 -5.20 2.75
CA PHE A 305 6.62 -6.42 3.45
C PHE A 305 7.91 -7.02 2.91
N ARG A 306 8.50 -6.38 1.89
CA ARG A 306 9.78 -6.75 1.27
C ARG A 306 10.93 -6.00 1.93
N VAL A 307 10.62 -4.88 2.58
CA VAL A 307 11.58 -3.95 3.16
C VAL A 307 11.29 -3.84 4.64
N LEU A 308 12.12 -4.50 5.45
CA LEU A 308 12.18 -4.19 6.88
C LEU A 308 13.53 -4.59 7.44
N CYS A 309 14.19 -3.59 8.03
CA CYS A 309 15.61 -3.57 8.39
C CYS A 309 15.93 -4.68 9.38
N CYS A 310 16.64 -5.70 8.89
CA CYS A 310 17.60 -6.40 9.73
C CYS A 310 18.81 -5.49 9.92
N SER A 311 19.30 -5.45 11.15
CA SER A 311 20.46 -4.65 11.58
C SER A 311 21.76 -5.05 10.86
N SER A 312 21.84 -6.26 10.30
CA SER A 312 23.05 -6.71 9.59
C SER A 312 22.96 -6.50 8.08
N GLU A 313 23.95 -5.81 7.50
CA GLU A 313 24.11 -5.66 6.05
C GLU A 313 24.69 -6.92 5.39
N SER A 314 25.38 -7.75 6.17
CA SER A 314 26.14 -8.92 5.68
C SER A 314 26.15 -10.12 6.63
N GLY A 315 25.33 -10.09 7.70
CA GLY A 315 25.24 -11.16 8.71
C GLY A 315 23.94 -11.97 8.62
N PRO A 316 23.82 -13.08 9.38
CA PRO A 316 22.56 -13.79 9.49
C PRO A 316 21.47 -12.86 10.05
N CYS A 317 20.25 -12.98 9.53
CA CYS A 317 19.12 -12.24 10.04
C CYS A 317 18.72 -12.82 11.41
N ASP A 318 18.87 -12.03 12.49
CA ASP A 318 18.55 -12.45 13.86
C ASP A 318 17.15 -12.03 14.31
N ILE A 319 16.34 -11.47 13.39
CA ILE A 319 14.98 -11.03 13.70
C ILE A 319 14.08 -12.25 13.87
N SER A 320 13.60 -12.45 15.09
CA SER A 320 12.58 -13.44 15.43
C SER A 320 11.24 -12.80 15.84
N SER A 321 11.09 -11.48 15.69
CA SER A 321 9.86 -10.79 16.07
C SER A 321 8.74 -11.03 15.06
N LYS A 322 7.50 -10.87 15.52
CA LYS A 322 6.28 -10.93 14.71
C LYS A 322 6.03 -9.64 13.95
N TRP A 323 5.38 -9.70 12.78
CA TRP A 323 5.03 -8.56 11.94
C TRP A 323 4.05 -7.64 12.65
N CYS A 324 3.05 -8.19 13.34
CA CYS A 324 2.12 -7.41 14.17
C CYS A 324 2.85 -6.62 15.25
N ASP A 325 3.77 -7.27 15.97
CA ASP A 325 4.63 -6.62 16.98
C ASP A 325 5.48 -5.48 16.40
N ARG A 326 5.70 -5.43 15.08
CA ARG A 326 6.57 -4.42 14.45
C ARG A 326 5.80 -3.29 13.78
N LEU A 327 4.71 -3.62 13.08
CA LEU A 327 3.90 -2.64 12.35
C LEU A 327 2.90 -1.92 13.26
N MET A 328 2.35 -2.63 14.24
CA MET A 328 1.33 -2.06 15.14
C MET A 328 1.95 -1.39 16.37
N ALA A 329 3.20 -1.75 16.69
CA ALA A 329 3.83 -1.30 17.92
C ALA A 329 4.03 0.20 18.06
N LYS A 330 4.13 0.99 17.01
CA LYS A 330 4.47 2.42 17.18
C LYS A 330 3.49 3.21 18.03
N ASN A 331 2.20 2.95 17.88
CA ASN A 331 1.17 3.66 18.65
C ASN A 331 0.99 3.08 20.05
N GLN A 332 1.70 1.99 20.33
CA GLN A 332 1.55 1.16 21.52
C GLN A 332 2.90 0.94 22.24
N LEU A 333 4.01 1.43 21.71
CA LEU A 333 5.35 1.24 22.24
C LEU A 333 5.70 2.43 23.12
N PHE A 334 5.71 2.20 24.42
CA PHE A 334 6.03 3.22 25.40
C PHE A 334 7.37 2.92 26.07
N LYS A 335 8.20 3.95 26.18
CA LYS A 335 9.32 3.95 27.12
C LYS A 335 8.80 4.37 28.49
N VAL A 336 8.66 3.42 29.39
CA VAL A 336 8.32 3.69 30.79
C VAL A 336 9.61 3.75 31.60
N THR A 337 9.73 4.77 32.46
CA THR A 337 10.84 4.91 33.41
C THR A 337 10.26 5.03 34.82
N GLY A 338 10.93 4.43 35.79
CA GLY A 338 10.41 4.37 37.16
C GLY A 338 11.41 3.78 38.15
N LYS A 339 10.89 3.32 39.29
CA LYS A 339 11.66 2.59 40.29
C LYS A 339 11.07 1.20 40.47
N ASP A 340 11.85 0.17 40.16
CA ASP A 340 11.53 -1.21 40.53
C ASP A 340 12.32 -1.59 41.79
N ARG A 341 11.63 -2.02 42.85
CA ARG A 341 12.22 -2.32 44.18
C ARG A 341 13.15 -1.23 44.70
N GLY A 342 12.79 0.04 44.46
CA GLY A 342 13.55 1.21 44.89
C GLY A 342 14.75 1.58 44.00
N ARG A 343 15.04 0.79 42.96
CA ARG A 343 16.13 1.06 41.99
C ARG A 343 15.57 1.63 40.70
N PRO A 344 16.21 2.65 40.09
CA PRO A 344 15.82 3.14 38.78
C PRO A 344 15.79 2.01 37.75
N ALA A 345 14.72 1.95 36.98
CA ALA A 345 14.53 0.98 35.91
C ALA A 345 13.78 1.61 34.75
N TRP A 346 13.97 1.02 33.57
CA TRP A 346 13.26 1.38 32.35
C TRP A 346 12.69 0.13 31.68
N HIS A 347 11.57 0.32 30.98
CA HIS A 347 10.88 -0.72 30.22
C HIS A 347 10.41 -0.15 28.88
N TYR A 348 10.65 -0.88 27.80
CA TYR A 348 9.95 -0.70 26.54
C TYR A 348 8.79 -1.68 26.52
N VAL A 349 7.57 -1.14 26.51
CA VAL A 349 6.32 -1.89 26.67
C VAL A 349 5.50 -1.70 25.41
N LEU A 350 5.11 -2.81 24.80
CA LEU A 350 4.13 -2.85 23.74
C LEU A 350 2.74 -3.06 24.37
N VAL A 351 2.00 -1.98 24.52
CA VAL A 351 0.70 -1.91 25.21
C VAL A 351 -0.40 -2.51 24.34
N ASP A 352 -1.26 -3.32 24.94
CA ASP A 352 -2.41 -3.90 24.24
C ASP A 352 -3.39 -2.78 23.80
N GLU A 353 -3.99 -2.92 22.62
CA GLU A 353 -4.83 -1.86 22.01
C GLU A 353 -6.00 -1.45 22.90
N ASP A 354 -6.67 -2.43 23.52
CA ASP A 354 -7.80 -2.27 24.42
C ASP A 354 -7.42 -1.65 25.77
N LYS A 355 -6.14 -1.68 26.14
CA LYS A 355 -5.61 -1.09 27.39
C LYS A 355 -4.93 0.25 27.16
N LEU A 356 -4.82 0.71 25.91
CA LEU A 356 -4.07 1.91 25.56
C LEU A 356 -4.62 3.18 26.23
N GLU A 357 -5.94 3.32 26.34
CA GLU A 357 -6.56 4.48 26.99
C GLU A 357 -6.32 4.48 28.50
N GLU A 358 -6.50 3.33 29.15
CA GLU A 358 -6.19 3.15 30.58
C GLU A 358 -4.71 3.42 30.87
N PHE A 359 -3.82 2.83 30.07
CA PHE A 359 -2.38 3.01 30.18
C PHE A 359 -1.97 4.49 30.05
N ASN A 360 -2.52 5.21 29.07
CA ASN A 360 -2.26 6.64 28.91
C ASN A 360 -2.74 7.48 30.10
N THR A 361 -3.81 7.04 30.77
CA THR A 361 -4.36 7.72 31.95
C THR A 361 -3.41 7.59 33.15
N LEU A 362 -2.74 6.44 33.33
CA LEU A 362 -1.77 6.20 34.41
C LEU A 362 -0.62 7.22 34.46
N PHE A 363 -0.24 7.78 33.31
CA PHE A 363 0.87 8.74 33.20
C PHE A 363 0.41 10.21 33.18
N ARG A 364 -0.90 10.47 33.22
CA ARG A 364 -1.48 11.83 33.30
C ARG A 364 -1.71 12.30 34.73
N ASP A 365 -1.99 11.38 35.66
CA ASP A 365 -2.15 11.72 37.08
C ASP A 365 -0.80 11.93 37.77
N GLU A 366 -0.69 13.02 38.56
CA GLU A 366 0.53 13.35 39.32
C GLU A 366 0.84 12.30 40.40
N ALA A 367 -0.17 11.58 40.86
CA ALA A 367 -0.05 10.50 41.82
C ALA A 367 0.42 9.22 41.12
N ARG A 368 1.69 9.18 40.66
CA ARG A 368 2.31 8.02 39.98
C ARG A 368 2.04 6.72 40.75
N PRO A 369 1.07 5.88 40.33
CA PRO A 369 0.73 4.68 41.07
C PRO A 369 1.86 3.65 40.92
N ARG A 370 1.92 2.67 41.83
CA ARG A 370 2.73 1.47 41.59
C ARG A 370 2.03 0.67 40.50
N VAL A 371 2.59 0.70 39.29
CA VAL A 371 2.05 0.04 38.12
C VAL A 371 2.96 -1.11 37.75
N ASP A 372 2.39 -2.31 37.57
CA ASP A 372 3.07 -3.38 36.85
C ASP A 372 2.80 -3.21 35.35
N VAL A 373 3.81 -2.76 34.62
CA VAL A 373 3.68 -2.49 33.19
C VAL A 373 3.39 -3.76 32.36
N ALA A 374 3.64 -4.96 32.91
CA ALA A 374 3.32 -6.21 32.24
C ALA A 374 1.80 -6.51 32.22
N GLU A 375 1.00 -5.85 33.07
CA GLU A 375 -0.47 -5.99 33.04
C GLU A 375 -1.09 -5.31 31.82
N TYR A 376 -0.39 -4.32 31.26
CA TYR A 376 -0.87 -3.48 30.16
C TYR A 376 -0.40 -3.93 28.78
N GLY A 377 0.54 -4.88 28.71
CA GLY A 377 1.00 -5.45 27.45
C GLY A 377 2.34 -6.16 27.56
N LYS A 378 2.97 -6.40 26.42
CA LYS A 378 4.21 -7.18 26.31
C LYS A 378 5.43 -6.29 26.57
N VAL A 379 6.19 -6.59 27.62
CA VAL A 379 7.50 -5.97 27.85
C VAL A 379 8.51 -6.51 26.83
N LEU A 380 8.92 -5.68 25.88
CA LEU A 380 9.86 -6.06 24.82
C LEU A 380 11.31 -6.06 25.34
N LYS A 381 11.66 -5.09 26.18
CA LYS A 381 12.97 -4.95 26.79
C LYS A 381 12.89 -4.18 28.10
N SER A 382 13.76 -4.50 29.03
CA SER A 382 13.90 -3.79 30.31
C SER A 382 15.36 -3.73 30.75
N GLY A 383 15.64 -2.82 31.67
CA GLY A 383 16.96 -2.72 32.27
C GLY A 383 16.98 -1.80 33.49
N TRP A 384 18.09 -1.86 34.22
CA TRP A 384 18.36 -0.99 35.36
C TRP A 384 18.95 0.34 34.90
N GLY A 385 18.74 1.40 35.69
CA GLY A 385 19.18 2.76 35.40
C GLY A 385 18.04 3.70 35.04
N GLU A 386 18.34 4.99 34.93
CA GLU A 386 17.32 6.01 34.61
C GLU A 386 16.91 5.98 33.13
N ASN A 387 17.83 5.60 32.24
CA ASN A 387 17.60 5.58 30.81
C ASN A 387 18.14 4.29 30.16
N PRO A 388 17.53 3.83 29.08
CA PRO A 388 18.07 2.76 28.25
C PRO A 388 19.43 3.15 27.63
N PRO A 389 20.36 2.20 27.46
CA PRO A 389 21.58 2.39 26.68
C PRO A 389 21.32 2.84 25.24
N GLU A 390 22.27 3.55 24.61
CA GLU A 390 22.14 4.09 23.24
C GLU A 390 21.85 3.00 22.20
N ASP A 391 22.49 1.84 22.28
CA ASP A 391 22.26 0.72 21.36
C ASP A 391 20.81 0.19 21.44
N ILE A 392 20.20 0.25 22.63
CA ILE A 392 18.80 -0.09 22.83
C ILE A 392 17.90 1.02 22.30
N ILE A 393 18.24 2.29 22.57
CA ILE A 393 17.50 3.43 22.03
C ILE A 393 17.48 3.37 20.50
N ASP A 394 18.62 3.14 19.86
CA ASP A 394 18.75 3.06 18.42
C ASP A 394 17.94 1.89 17.86
N LYS A 395 18.04 0.71 18.48
CA LYS A 395 17.25 -0.47 18.11
C LYS A 395 15.75 -0.19 18.14
N PHE A 396 15.26 0.51 19.17
CA PHE A 396 13.85 0.86 19.27
C PHE A 396 13.47 2.09 18.46
N SER A 397 14.39 3.02 18.20
CA SER A 397 14.23 4.19 17.33
C SER A 397 13.87 3.77 15.89
N GLU A 398 14.41 2.63 15.43
CA GLU A 398 14.06 2.01 14.15
C GLU A 398 12.64 1.41 14.11
N TYR A 399 12.05 1.02 15.24
CA TYR A 399 10.62 0.64 15.30
C TYR A 399 9.74 1.88 15.10
N PHE A 400 10.23 3.07 15.44
CA PHE A 400 9.65 4.34 15.00
C PHE A 400 10.10 4.64 13.55
N ILE A 401 9.71 3.80 12.58
CA ILE A 401 9.77 4.20 11.16
C ILE A 401 9.12 5.60 11.08
N LYS A 402 9.88 6.62 10.68
CA LYS A 402 9.33 7.97 10.48
C LYS A 402 8.18 7.83 9.46
N TYR A 403 6.96 8.12 9.90
CA TYR A 403 5.79 8.27 9.02
C TYR A 403 5.92 9.57 8.23
#